data_AF-A0A9Q1CQN2-F1
#
_entry.id   AF-A0A9Q1CQN2-F1
#
_cell.length_a   1.000
_cell.length_b   1.000
_cell.length_c   1.000
_cell.angle_alpha   90.00
_cell.angle_beta   90.00
_cell.angle_gamma   90.00
#
_symmetry.space_group_name_H-M   'P 1'
#
loop_
_entity.id
_entity.type
_entity.pdbx_description
1 polymer ?
#
loop_
_entity_poly.entity_id
_entity_poly.type
_entity_poly.pdbx_seq_one_letter_code
_entity_poly.pdbx_strand_id
1 'polypeptide(L)'
;MLKGKMTEEKLKAKYKKYPCPENVGTLKPTRVNQLVWDKIRPATRSRDLKLQRVQQLIMKGIIALGKGAHLVLNFPGLDKGVVHEFFDAVAFMAQGSMELNLTRRELIKPDLSRDFQNLCSNAVPISSELFGDDITKYVKDITESSKMSWKIVRGGSDNRYRPYRGRP
;
A
#
# COMPACT_ATOMS: atom_id res chain seq x y z
N MET A 1 4.78 -23.55 -20.46
CA MET A 1 4.83 -22.08 -20.61
C MET A 1 3.42 -21.51 -20.49
N LEU A 2 3.22 -20.50 -19.64
CA LEU A 2 1.91 -19.90 -19.32
C LEU A 2 1.31 -19.19 -20.55
N LYS A 3 0.55 -19.90 -21.40
CA LYS A 3 -0.24 -19.28 -22.47
C LYS A 3 -1.71 -19.21 -22.05
N GLY A 4 -2.21 -17.99 -21.88
CA GLY A 4 -3.64 -17.70 -21.63
C GLY A 4 -3.97 -17.34 -20.18
N LYS A 5 -4.88 -16.37 -20.01
CA LYS A 5 -5.49 -16.03 -18.71
C LYS A 5 -6.25 -17.27 -18.21
N MET A 6 -6.07 -17.64 -16.95
CA MET A 6 -6.87 -18.70 -16.33
C MET A 6 -8.36 -18.31 -16.33
N THR A 7 -9.25 -19.27 -16.60
CA THR A 7 -10.70 -19.06 -16.46
C THR A 7 -11.06 -18.80 -14.99
N GLU A 8 -12.20 -18.15 -14.75
CA GLU A 8 -12.61 -17.80 -13.39
C GLU A 8 -12.91 -19.02 -12.54
N GLU A 9 -13.42 -20.10 -13.13
CA GLU A 9 -13.69 -21.37 -12.44
C GLU A 9 -12.40 -22.00 -11.95
N LYS A 10 -11.38 -22.06 -12.83
CA LYS A 10 -10.06 -22.59 -12.48
C LYS A 10 -9.40 -21.74 -11.39
N LEU A 11 -9.60 -20.42 -11.43
CA LEU A 11 -9.07 -19.53 -10.41
C LEU A 11 -9.76 -19.71 -9.06
N LYS A 12 -11.10 -19.80 -9.04
CA LYS A 12 -11.90 -20.09 -7.84
C LYS A 12 -11.51 -21.44 -7.22
N ALA A 13 -11.29 -22.47 -8.04
CA ALA A 13 -10.82 -23.76 -7.57
C ALA A 13 -9.45 -23.66 -6.87
N LYS A 14 -8.49 -22.92 -7.45
CA LYS A 14 -7.20 -22.66 -6.80
C LYS A 14 -7.35 -21.87 -5.50
N TYR A 15 -8.25 -20.88 -5.44
CA TYR A 15 -8.49 -20.13 -4.21
C TYR A 15 -8.96 -21.01 -3.06
N LYS A 16 -9.84 -21.99 -3.33
CA LYS A 16 -10.28 -22.99 -2.36
C LYS A 16 -9.14 -23.89 -1.88
N LYS A 17 -8.22 -24.27 -2.78
CA LYS A 17 -7.05 -25.09 -2.45
C LYS A 17 -6.04 -24.38 -1.54
N TYR A 18 -5.94 -23.06 -1.65
CA TYR A 18 -4.99 -22.23 -0.91
C TYR A 18 -5.72 -21.21 -0.02
N PRO A 19 -6.41 -21.65 1.06
CA PRO A 19 -6.96 -20.73 2.05
C PRO A 19 -5.82 -19.96 2.74
N CYS A 20 -6.11 -18.76 3.22
CA CYS A 20 -5.18 -18.01 4.06
C CYS A 20 -5.03 -18.76 5.38
N PRO A 21 -3.81 -19.08 5.84
CA PRO A 21 -3.59 -19.64 7.18
C PRO A 21 -4.09 -18.68 8.26
N GLU A 22 -4.74 -19.21 9.31
CA GLU A 22 -5.29 -18.40 10.40
C GLU A 22 -4.22 -17.64 11.19
N ASN A 23 -3.02 -18.22 11.28
CA ASN A 23 -1.87 -17.65 11.98
C ASN A 23 -1.17 -16.51 11.21
N VAL A 24 -1.57 -16.22 9.95
CA VAL A 24 -0.97 -15.15 9.15
C VAL A 24 -2.03 -14.13 8.74
N GLY A 25 -2.53 -13.38 9.74
CA GLY A 25 -3.54 -12.34 9.53
C GLY A 25 -3.12 -11.21 8.58
N THR A 26 -1.80 -10.99 8.45
CA THR A 26 -1.18 -10.00 7.55
C THR A 26 -1.26 -10.41 6.07
N LEU A 27 -1.59 -11.67 5.76
CA LEU A 27 -1.67 -12.17 4.39
C LEU A 27 -3.04 -11.89 3.74
N LYS A 28 -3.58 -10.69 4.00
CA LYS A 28 -4.77 -10.14 3.34
C LYS A 28 -4.37 -8.99 2.41
N PRO A 29 -5.03 -8.82 1.23
CA PRO A 29 -4.74 -7.71 0.35
C PRO A 29 -4.89 -6.38 1.09
N THR A 30 -3.92 -5.49 0.92
CA THR A 30 -3.95 -4.15 1.51
C THR A 30 -5.15 -3.38 0.92
N ARG A 31 -6.02 -2.86 1.78
CA ARG A 31 -7.18 -2.07 1.38
C ARG A 31 -6.87 -0.59 1.44
N VAL A 32 -7.61 0.20 0.69
CA VAL A 32 -7.58 1.65 0.83
C VAL A 32 -8.47 2.02 2.01
N ASN A 33 -7.94 2.84 2.92
CA ASN A 33 -8.68 3.33 4.08
C ASN A 33 -10.01 3.95 3.66
N GLN A 34 -11.08 3.63 4.38
CA GLN A 34 -12.44 4.09 4.05
C GLN A 34 -12.53 5.62 3.87
N LEU A 35 -11.84 6.37 4.74
CA LEU A 35 -11.77 7.84 4.68
C LEU A 35 -11.24 8.36 3.34
N VAL A 36 -10.23 7.70 2.78
CA VAL A 36 -9.68 8.05 1.45
C VAL A 36 -10.57 7.46 0.36
N TRP A 37 -10.98 6.19 0.52
CA TRP A 37 -11.80 5.47 -0.43
C TRP A 37 -13.03 6.28 -0.83
N ASP A 38 -13.74 6.85 0.14
CA ASP A 38 -14.97 7.62 -0.09
C ASP A 38 -14.77 8.94 -0.82
N LYS A 39 -13.54 9.44 -0.91
CA LYS A 39 -13.21 10.74 -1.52
C LYS A 39 -12.53 10.65 -2.88
N ILE A 40 -11.92 9.51 -3.21
CA ILE A 40 -11.27 9.32 -4.52
C ILE A 40 -12.28 9.07 -5.64
N ARG A 41 -11.87 9.37 -6.89
CA ARG A 41 -12.74 9.29 -8.07
C ARG A 41 -13.12 7.85 -8.38
N PRO A 42 -14.32 7.59 -8.96
CA PRO A 42 -14.74 6.24 -9.34
C PRO A 42 -13.75 5.52 -10.28
N ALA A 43 -13.14 6.26 -11.22
CA ALA A 43 -12.11 5.70 -12.12
C ALA A 43 -10.88 5.20 -11.36
N THR A 44 -10.42 5.96 -10.35
CA THR A 44 -9.30 5.61 -9.47
C THR A 44 -9.65 4.38 -8.62
N ARG A 45 -10.86 4.32 -8.05
CA ARG A 45 -11.36 3.11 -7.33
C ARG A 45 -11.35 1.88 -8.22
N SER A 46 -11.89 1.99 -9.43
CA SER A 46 -11.95 0.88 -10.40
C SER A 46 -10.55 0.36 -10.76
N ARG A 47 -9.59 1.28 -10.97
CA ARG A 47 -8.19 0.93 -11.19
C ARG A 47 -7.57 0.26 -9.96
N ASP A 48 -7.79 0.79 -8.76
CA ASP A 48 -7.24 0.24 -7.53
C ASP A 48 -7.78 -1.17 -7.24
N LEU A 49 -9.08 -1.44 -7.47
CA LEU A 49 -9.66 -2.79 -7.33
C LEU A 49 -8.97 -3.81 -8.24
N LYS A 50 -8.59 -3.40 -9.47
CA LYS A 50 -7.83 -4.28 -10.37
C LYS A 50 -6.45 -4.59 -9.79
N LEU A 51 -5.77 -3.61 -9.21
CA LEU A 51 -4.47 -3.80 -8.56
C LEU A 51 -4.59 -4.64 -7.28
N GLN A 52 -5.63 -4.45 -6.46
CA GLN A 52 -5.93 -5.33 -5.32
C GLN A 52 -6.15 -6.78 -5.76
N ARG A 53 -6.81 -7.02 -6.91
CA ARG A 53 -6.96 -8.37 -7.48
C ARG A 53 -5.61 -8.96 -7.88
N VAL A 54 -4.69 -8.17 -8.44
CA VAL A 54 -3.31 -8.60 -8.73
C VAL A 54 -2.59 -8.96 -7.43
N GLN A 55 -2.66 -8.10 -6.41
CA GLN A 55 -2.05 -8.37 -5.11
C GLN A 55 -2.59 -9.67 -4.50
N GLN A 56 -3.91 -9.88 -4.54
CA GLN A 56 -4.53 -11.12 -4.05
C GLN A 56 -3.96 -12.37 -4.73
N LEU A 57 -3.68 -12.32 -6.05
CA LEU A 57 -3.06 -13.43 -6.77
C LEU A 57 -1.62 -13.69 -6.29
N ILE A 58 -0.83 -12.63 -6.08
CA ILE A 58 0.54 -12.73 -5.52
C ILE A 58 0.50 -13.42 -4.16
N MET A 59 -0.42 -13.00 -3.29
CA MET A 59 -0.60 -13.58 -1.95
C MET A 59 -0.99 -15.06 -2.01
N LYS A 60 -1.87 -15.44 -2.94
CA LYS A 60 -2.19 -16.86 -3.17
C LYS A 60 -0.98 -17.65 -3.67
N GLY A 61 -0.11 -17.04 -4.46
CA GLY A 61 1.17 -17.60 -4.87
C GLY A 61 2.09 -17.86 -3.67
N ILE A 62 2.25 -16.88 -2.78
CA ILE A 62 3.03 -17.00 -1.54
C ILE A 62 2.51 -18.16 -0.67
N ILE A 63 1.19 -18.27 -0.47
CA ILE A 63 0.59 -19.39 0.29
C ILE A 63 0.94 -20.73 -0.37
N ALA A 64 0.83 -20.82 -1.70
CA ALA A 64 1.13 -22.04 -2.42
C ALA A 64 2.60 -22.44 -2.30
N LEU A 65 3.52 -21.47 -2.37
CA LEU A 65 4.95 -21.69 -2.14
C LEU A 65 5.23 -22.14 -0.70
N GLY A 66 4.63 -21.50 0.29
CA GLY A 66 4.77 -21.92 1.70
C GLY A 66 4.28 -23.35 1.95
N LYS A 67 3.17 -23.75 1.32
CA LYS A 67 2.72 -25.15 1.35
C LYS A 67 3.71 -26.08 0.65
N GLY A 68 4.28 -25.68 -0.48
CA GLY A 68 5.32 -26.43 -1.19
C GLY A 68 6.57 -26.65 -0.32
N ALA A 69 7.08 -25.59 0.30
CA ALA A 69 8.19 -25.64 1.24
C ALA A 69 7.94 -26.63 2.39
N HIS A 70 6.74 -26.58 2.99
CA HIS A 70 6.36 -27.52 4.04
C HIS A 70 6.34 -28.99 3.56
N LEU A 71 5.88 -29.25 2.34
CA LEU A 71 5.90 -30.61 1.78
C LEU A 71 7.33 -31.12 1.56
N VAL A 72 8.21 -30.26 1.02
CA VAL A 72 9.63 -30.56 0.80
C VAL A 72 10.34 -30.89 2.12
N LEU A 73 10.12 -30.10 3.17
CA LEU A 73 10.71 -30.31 4.49
C LEU A 73 10.38 -31.69 5.11
N ASN A 74 9.21 -32.23 4.77
CA ASN A 74 8.72 -33.51 5.29
C ASN A 74 8.97 -34.69 4.33
N PHE A 75 9.58 -34.44 3.16
CA PHE A 75 9.82 -35.49 2.18
C PHE A 75 11.16 -36.21 2.48
N PRO A 76 11.18 -37.53 2.70
CA PRO A 76 12.41 -38.27 2.99
C PRO A 76 13.39 -38.24 1.81
N GLY A 77 14.67 -38.05 2.09
CA GLY A 77 15.75 -38.13 1.08
C GLY A 77 15.86 -36.93 0.14
N LEU A 78 15.07 -35.88 0.34
CA LEU A 78 15.20 -34.63 -0.41
C LEU A 78 16.16 -33.66 0.30
N ASP A 79 16.95 -32.93 -0.49
CA ASP A 79 17.79 -31.87 0.04
C ASP A 79 16.92 -30.74 0.63
N LYS A 80 17.06 -30.52 1.93
CA LYS A 80 16.35 -29.46 2.65
C LYS A 80 16.87 -28.06 2.25
N GLY A 81 18.04 -27.99 1.61
CA GLY A 81 18.55 -26.79 0.97
C GLY A 81 17.53 -26.16 0.01
N VAL A 82 16.81 -26.99 -0.74
CA VAL A 82 15.78 -26.60 -1.73
C VAL A 82 14.67 -25.72 -1.13
N VAL A 83 14.48 -25.76 0.18
CA VAL A 83 13.49 -24.96 0.90
C VAL A 83 13.86 -23.48 0.91
N HIS A 84 15.16 -23.15 0.85
CA HIS A 84 15.62 -21.76 0.79
C HIS A 84 15.12 -21.06 -0.47
N GLU A 85 15.10 -21.73 -1.61
CA GLU A 85 14.60 -21.20 -2.88
C GLU A 85 13.10 -20.89 -2.82
N PHE A 86 12.33 -21.67 -2.06
CA PHE A 86 10.91 -21.34 -1.81
C PHE A 86 10.78 -20.08 -0.96
N PHE A 87 11.61 -19.92 0.08
CA PHE A 87 11.58 -18.73 0.93
C PHE A 87 12.06 -17.48 0.18
N ASP A 88 13.08 -17.59 -0.67
CA ASP A 88 13.54 -16.50 -1.53
C ASP A 88 12.44 -16.10 -2.53
N ALA A 89 11.76 -17.07 -3.14
CA ALA A 89 10.60 -16.80 -4.00
C ALA A 89 9.47 -16.08 -3.24
N VAL A 90 9.19 -16.48 -1.99
CA VAL A 90 8.24 -15.78 -1.12
C VAL A 90 8.71 -14.35 -0.84
N ALA A 91 10.00 -14.14 -0.55
CA ALA A 91 10.56 -12.81 -0.29
C ALA A 91 10.44 -11.89 -1.50
N PHE A 92 10.77 -12.37 -2.71
CA PHE A 92 10.60 -11.59 -3.94
C PHE A 92 9.13 -11.26 -4.23
N MET A 93 8.21 -12.20 -4.03
CA MET A 93 6.78 -11.95 -4.21
C MET A 93 6.24 -10.97 -3.16
N ALA A 94 6.71 -11.05 -1.91
CA ALA A 94 6.35 -10.13 -0.85
C ALA A 94 6.86 -8.71 -1.14
N GLN A 95 8.10 -8.56 -1.60
CA GLN A 95 8.64 -7.28 -2.04
C GLN A 95 7.85 -6.71 -3.22
N GLY A 96 7.52 -7.53 -4.23
CA GLY A 96 6.69 -7.10 -5.35
C GLY A 96 5.28 -6.64 -4.92
N SER A 97 4.71 -7.27 -3.87
CA SER A 97 3.46 -6.81 -3.26
C SER A 97 3.60 -5.46 -2.55
N MET A 98 4.76 -5.19 -1.92
CA MET A 98 5.05 -3.89 -1.31
C MET A 98 5.22 -2.78 -2.37
N GLU A 99 5.99 -3.04 -3.43
CA GLU A 99 6.15 -2.11 -4.56
C GLU A 99 4.81 -1.80 -5.24
N LEU A 100 3.91 -2.79 -5.32
CA LEU A 100 2.56 -2.61 -5.82
C LEU A 100 1.75 -1.66 -4.92
N ASN A 101 1.89 -1.74 -3.59
CA ASN A 101 1.27 -0.81 -2.67
C ASN A 101 1.80 0.62 -2.84
N LEU A 102 3.12 0.79 -3.00
CA LEU A 102 3.71 2.11 -3.28
C LEU A 102 3.19 2.69 -4.60
N THR A 103 3.12 1.87 -5.65
CA THR A 103 2.53 2.27 -6.93
C THR A 103 1.07 2.69 -6.79
N ARG A 104 0.28 1.96 -5.99
CA ARG A 104 -1.12 2.31 -5.71
C ARG A 104 -1.23 3.67 -5.02
N ARG A 105 -0.35 3.98 -4.05
CA ARG A 105 -0.31 5.31 -3.42
C ARG A 105 -0.06 6.41 -4.43
N GLU A 106 0.92 6.26 -5.31
CA GLU A 106 1.21 7.25 -6.36
C GLU A 106 0.05 7.42 -7.36
N LEU A 107 -0.66 6.35 -7.67
CA LEU A 107 -1.84 6.41 -8.52
C LEU A 107 -3.05 7.08 -7.85
N ILE A 108 -3.17 7.00 -6.52
CA ILE A 108 -4.26 7.63 -5.74
C ILE A 108 -3.94 9.09 -5.44
N LYS A 109 -2.67 9.44 -5.25
CA LYS A 109 -2.18 10.77 -4.85
C LYS A 109 -2.82 11.96 -5.59
N PRO A 110 -3.07 11.93 -6.91
CA PRO A 110 -3.68 13.06 -7.63
C PRO A 110 -5.14 13.33 -7.24
N ASP A 111 -5.82 12.36 -6.61
CA ASP A 111 -7.19 12.51 -6.13
C ASP A 111 -7.25 13.12 -4.72
N LEU A 112 -6.12 13.22 -4.03
CA LEU A 112 -6.02 13.84 -2.71
C LEU A 112 -5.80 15.35 -2.84
N SER A 113 -6.30 16.12 -1.88
CA SER A 113 -5.95 17.55 -1.81
C SER A 113 -4.45 17.70 -1.54
N ARG A 114 -3.87 18.82 -2.01
CA ARG A 114 -2.44 19.09 -1.89
C ARG A 114 -1.92 18.92 -0.46
N ASP A 115 -2.70 19.36 0.52
CA ASP A 115 -2.34 19.29 1.94
C ASP A 115 -2.20 17.84 2.44
N PHE A 116 -2.95 16.90 1.87
CA PHE A 116 -2.96 15.49 2.28
C PHE A 116 -2.15 14.56 1.37
N GLN A 117 -1.49 15.06 0.33
CA GLN A 117 -0.64 14.21 -0.53
C GLN A 117 0.54 13.59 0.21
N ASN A 118 0.96 14.17 1.33
CA ASN A 118 2.00 13.61 2.21
C ASN A 118 1.58 12.27 2.86
N LEU A 119 0.28 11.93 2.87
CA LEU A 119 -0.19 10.59 3.25
C LEU A 119 0.38 9.49 2.35
N CYS A 120 0.74 9.82 1.11
CA CYS A 120 1.36 8.88 0.18
C CYS A 120 2.87 8.68 0.43
N SER A 121 3.49 9.45 1.33
CA SER A 121 4.93 9.36 1.59
C SER A 121 5.33 8.06 2.29
N ASN A 122 6.62 7.71 2.21
CA ASN A 122 7.18 6.54 2.91
C ASN A 122 7.20 6.67 4.44
N ALA A 123 6.96 7.88 4.97
CA ALA A 123 6.86 8.11 6.42
C ALA A 123 5.57 7.51 7.02
N VAL A 124 4.52 7.33 6.22
CA VAL A 124 3.30 6.66 6.64
C VAL A 124 3.46 5.16 6.35
N PRO A 125 3.49 4.29 7.38
CA PRO A 125 3.67 2.85 7.18
C PRO A 125 2.49 2.24 6.40
N ILE A 126 2.77 1.18 5.65
CA ILE A 126 1.77 0.37 4.96
C ILE A 126 1.49 -0.87 5.81
N SER A 127 0.22 -1.11 6.14
CA SER A 127 -0.24 -2.27 6.88
C SER A 127 -1.28 -3.05 6.05
N SER A 128 -2.29 -3.63 6.70
CA SER A 128 -3.55 -4.01 6.05
C SER A 128 -4.26 -2.83 5.39
N GLU A 129 -3.97 -1.60 5.85
CA GLU A 129 -4.49 -0.36 5.30
C GLU A 129 -3.40 0.41 4.54
N LEU A 130 -3.74 0.90 3.34
CA LEU A 130 -2.77 1.46 2.40
C LEU A 130 -2.15 2.76 2.93
N PHE A 131 -2.86 3.53 3.74
CA PHE A 131 -2.40 4.77 4.36
C PHE A 131 -2.19 4.62 5.87
N GLY A 132 -1.93 3.39 6.31
CA GLY A 132 -1.71 3.04 7.72
C GLY A 132 -3.01 2.95 8.52
N ASP A 133 -2.95 2.28 9.66
CA ASP A 133 -4.13 2.05 10.51
C ASP A 133 -4.62 3.34 11.20
N ASP A 134 -3.68 4.23 11.53
CA ASP A 134 -3.94 5.49 12.25
C ASP A 134 -4.21 6.70 11.33
N ILE A 135 -4.91 6.50 10.21
CA ILE A 135 -5.11 7.57 9.21
C ILE A 135 -5.70 8.87 9.81
N THR A 136 -6.61 8.76 10.78
CA THR A 136 -7.21 9.92 11.45
C THR A 136 -6.18 10.74 12.22
N LYS A 137 -5.19 10.07 12.83
CA LYS A 137 -4.06 10.72 13.49
C LYS A 137 -3.20 11.47 12.47
N TYR A 138 -2.81 10.81 11.38
CA TYR A 138 -2.01 11.46 10.34
C TYR A 138 -2.71 12.68 9.72
N VAL A 139 -4.02 12.60 9.46
CA VAL A 139 -4.81 13.74 8.97
C VAL A 139 -4.81 14.90 9.97
N LYS A 140 -4.97 14.60 11.27
CA LYS A 140 -4.93 15.61 12.33
C LYS A 140 -3.55 16.26 12.43
N ASP A 141 -2.48 15.46 12.47
CA ASP A 141 -1.10 15.93 12.56
C ASP A 141 -0.72 16.82 11.37
N ILE A 142 -1.13 16.45 10.15
CA ILE A 142 -0.96 17.27 8.94
C ILE A 142 -1.71 18.60 9.08
N THR A 143 -2.95 18.58 9.55
CA THR A 143 -3.77 19.78 9.71
C THR A 143 -3.19 20.74 10.74
N GLU A 144 -2.70 20.21 11.87
CA GLU A 144 -2.06 20.99 12.92
C GLU A 144 -0.71 21.57 12.46
N SER A 145 0.11 20.77 11.78
CA SER A 145 1.39 21.20 11.21
C SER A 145 1.23 22.32 10.19
N SER A 146 0.20 22.24 9.34
CA SER A 146 -0.13 23.31 8.40
C SER A 146 -0.52 24.60 9.12
N LYS A 147 -1.36 24.52 10.17
CA LYS A 147 -1.72 25.71 10.99
C LYS A 147 -0.51 26.35 11.67
N MET A 148 0.43 25.55 12.18
CA MET A 148 1.66 26.04 12.82
C MET A 148 2.61 26.68 11.80
N SER A 149 2.77 26.07 10.62
CA SER A 149 3.59 26.61 9.53
C SER A 149 3.15 28.02 9.14
N TRP A 150 1.84 28.26 9.03
CA TRP A 150 1.30 29.61 8.76
C TRP A 150 1.64 30.63 9.86
N LYS A 151 1.66 30.22 11.13
CA LYS A 151 2.04 31.09 12.25
C LYS A 151 3.54 31.43 12.23
N ILE A 152 4.39 30.49 11.86
CA ILE A 152 5.84 30.69 11.74
C ILE A 152 6.16 31.62 10.55
N VAL A 153 5.54 31.38 9.39
CA VAL A 153 5.78 32.16 8.16
C VAL A 153 5.27 33.61 8.27
N ARG A 154 4.16 33.85 8.98
CA ARG A 154 3.61 35.21 9.18
C ARG A 154 4.21 35.97 10.38
N GLY A 155 4.93 35.29 11.27
CA GLY A 155 5.63 35.93 12.39
C GLY A 155 6.89 36.72 12.02
N GLY A 156 7.27 36.74 10.73
CA GLY A 156 8.52 37.34 10.25
C GLY A 156 8.38 38.59 9.37
N SER A 157 7.18 39.16 9.22
CA SER A 157 6.99 40.34 8.35
C SER A 157 6.02 41.36 8.93
N ASP A 158 6.41 41.95 10.06
CA ASP A 158 5.84 43.23 10.49
C ASP A 158 6.96 44.20 10.85
N ASN A 159 7.66 44.70 9.83
CA ASN A 159 8.29 46.01 9.91
C ASN A 159 8.71 46.55 8.54
N ARG A 160 7.77 47.09 7.76
CA ARG A 160 8.09 48.15 6.77
C ARG A 160 6.93 49.14 6.69
N TYR A 161 6.77 49.89 7.77
CA TYR A 161 6.24 51.24 7.68
C TYR A 161 7.20 52.08 6.81
N ARG A 162 6.73 52.56 5.66
CA ARG A 162 7.37 53.67 4.95
C ARG A 162 6.32 54.77 4.78
N PRO A 163 6.44 55.91 5.48
CA PRO A 163 5.49 56.99 5.35
C PRO A 163 5.64 57.65 3.97
N TYR A 164 4.50 58.07 3.43
CA TYR A 164 4.38 58.91 2.24
C TYR A 164 5.34 60.12 2.35
N ARG A 165 6.24 60.29 1.38
CA ARG A 165 6.92 61.58 1.14
C ARG A 165 6.36 62.19 -0.14
N GLY A 166 5.73 63.34 0.03
CA GLY A 166 5.20 64.17 -1.04
C GLY A 166 6.28 64.70 -1.98
N ARG A 167 5.77 65.20 -3.11
CA ARG A 167 6.45 65.87 -4.22
C ARG A 167 7.26 67.11 -3.80
N PRO A 168 8.18 67.56 -4.65
CA PRO A 168 7.93 68.77 -5.45
C PRO A 168 7.54 68.50 -6.90
#